data_AF-A0A386AZJ2-F1
#
_entry.id   AF-A0A386AZJ2-F1
#
_cell.length_a   1.000
_cell.length_b   1.000
_cell.length_c   1.000
_cell.angle_alpha   90.00
_cell.angle_beta   90.00
_cell.angle_gamma   90.00
#
_symmetry.space_group_name_H-M   'P 1'
#
loop_
_entity.id
_entity.type
_entity.pdbx_description
1 polymer ?
#
loop_
_entity_poly.entity_id
_entity_poly.type
_entity_poly.pdbx_seq_one_letter_code
_entity_poly.pdbx_strand_id
1 'polypeptide(L)'
;MTRVKRSQNARQRRKKKFTIVQGFRGASSILYKTANQQFCKALNNAFIDRRLRKREYRNLWICRMNAKVRQLGLNYHSFLYKNTFSQKLNRKIFSQLTIQDPCLFCSYAQ
;
A
#
# COMPACT_ATOMS: atom_id res chain seq x y z
N MET A 1 -2.31 46.46 24.38
CA MET A 1 -2.29 45.03 23.98
C MET A 1 -1.75 44.19 25.13
N THR A 2 -2.41 43.08 25.49
CA THR A 2 -2.01 42.21 26.63
C THR A 2 -1.04 41.10 26.19
N ARG A 3 0.02 40.88 26.97
CA ARG A 3 1.04 39.86 26.70
C ARG A 3 0.55 38.46 27.09
N VAL A 4 0.38 37.57 26.11
CA VAL A 4 -0.01 36.17 26.34
C VAL A 4 1.21 35.23 26.34
N LYS A 5 1.33 34.35 27.35
CA LYS A 5 2.42 33.38 27.45
C LYS A 5 2.21 32.18 26.50
N ARG A 6 3.23 31.82 25.70
CA ARG A 6 3.15 30.75 24.68
C ARG A 6 3.45 29.32 25.14
N SER A 7 3.86 29.13 26.40
CA SER A 7 4.50 27.87 26.87
C SER A 7 3.60 26.64 26.74
N GLN A 8 2.36 26.72 27.24
CA GLN A 8 1.41 25.60 27.25
C GLN A 8 1.03 25.17 25.84
N ASN A 9 0.67 26.13 24.98
CA ASN A 9 0.30 25.85 23.58
C ASN A 9 1.47 25.23 22.81
N ALA A 10 2.70 25.69 23.05
CA ALA A 10 3.89 25.09 22.45
C ALA A 10 4.10 23.64 22.91
N ARG A 11 3.94 23.34 24.21
CA ARG A 11 4.09 21.98 24.77
C ARG A 11 3.08 21.02 24.17
N GLN A 12 1.81 21.43 24.05
CA GLN A 12 0.75 20.61 23.46
C GLN A 12 1.05 20.25 21.99
N ARG A 13 1.50 21.22 21.19
CA ARG A 13 1.91 20.99 19.78
C ARG A 13 3.05 19.99 19.67
N ARG A 14 4.06 20.07 20.55
CA ARG A 14 5.18 19.11 20.56
C ARG A 14 4.72 17.71 20.92
N LYS A 15 3.91 17.56 21.98
CA LYS A 15 3.36 16.27 22.41
C LYS A 15 2.63 15.55 21.26
N LYS A 16 1.77 16.25 20.51
CA LYS A 16 1.05 15.69 19.35
C LYS A 16 1.98 15.16 18.25
N LYS A 17 3.13 15.79 18.01
CA LYS A 17 4.12 15.28 17.04
C LYS A 17 4.86 14.08 17.61
N PHE A 18 5.25 14.14 18.88
CA PHE A 18 5.92 13.01 19.53
C PHE A 18 5.06 11.76 19.59
N THR A 19 3.73 11.87 19.79
CA THR A 19 2.83 10.69 19.75
C THR A 19 2.89 9.93 18.43
N ILE A 20 3.11 10.62 17.31
CA ILE A 20 3.19 10.00 15.98
C ILE A 20 4.58 9.38 15.73
N VAL A 21 5.59 9.87 16.43
CA VAL A 21 7.01 9.61 16.21
C VAL A 21 7.62 8.65 17.26
N GLN A 22 6.81 8.15 18.22
CA GLN A 22 7.29 7.33 19.36
C GLN A 22 8.09 6.09 18.96
N GLY A 23 7.81 5.49 17.80
CA GLY A 23 8.51 4.30 17.30
C GLY A 23 9.75 4.58 16.43
N PHE A 24 10.13 5.85 16.24
CA PHE A 24 11.27 6.16 15.37
C PHE A 24 12.60 5.93 16.08
N ARG A 25 13.64 5.61 15.30
CA ARG A 25 14.94 5.19 15.81
C ARG A 25 15.78 6.39 16.30
N GLY A 26 16.37 6.27 17.48
CA GLY A 26 17.37 7.20 18.00
C GLY A 26 16.85 8.62 18.19
N ALA A 27 17.64 9.62 17.80
CA ALA A 27 17.32 11.04 18.00
C ALA A 27 16.00 11.48 17.35
N SER A 28 15.48 10.73 16.37
CA SER A 28 14.22 11.05 15.71
C SER A 28 13.00 10.86 16.61
N SER A 29 13.07 10.06 17.68
CA SER A 29 11.98 9.93 18.67
C SER A 29 12.12 10.84 19.89
N ILE A 30 13.32 11.39 20.12
CA ILE A 30 13.67 12.10 21.36
C ILE A 30 13.75 13.62 21.14
N LEU A 31 14.49 14.08 20.13
CA LEU A 31 14.76 15.51 19.93
C LEU A 31 13.69 16.13 19.02
N TYR A 32 13.11 17.27 19.42
CA TYR A 32 11.99 17.88 18.68
C TYR A 32 12.32 18.28 17.24
N LYS A 33 13.53 18.81 16.99
CA LYS A 33 13.93 19.28 15.65
C LYS A 33 14.00 18.13 14.65
N THR A 34 14.71 17.07 15.00
CA THR A 34 14.85 15.84 14.20
C THR A 34 13.51 15.10 14.09
N ALA A 35 12.76 14.99 15.18
CA ALA A 35 11.42 14.40 15.18
C ALA A 35 10.48 15.12 14.23
N ASN A 36 10.53 16.46 14.18
CA ASN A 36 9.71 17.24 13.27
C ASN A 36 10.07 17.03 11.80
N GLN A 37 11.37 16.93 11.47
CA GLN A 37 11.82 16.62 10.11
C GLN A 37 11.32 15.24 9.67
N GLN A 38 11.50 14.24 10.54
CA GLN A 38 11.07 12.87 10.26
C GLN A 38 9.54 12.76 10.19
N PHE A 39 8.81 13.49 11.03
CA PHE A 39 7.36 13.61 10.99
C PHE A 39 6.87 14.09 9.62
N CYS A 40 7.44 15.18 9.09
CA CYS A 40 7.09 15.69 7.77
C CYS A 40 7.38 14.67 6.66
N LYS A 41 8.57 14.04 6.71
CA LYS A 41 8.96 13.00 5.74
C LYS A 41 8.01 11.80 5.77
N ALA A 42 7.65 11.33 6.97
CA ALA A 42 6.74 10.20 7.13
C ALA A 42 5.35 10.49 6.57
N LEU A 43 4.81 11.69 6.77
CA LEU A 43 3.51 12.07 6.21
C LEU A 43 3.52 12.16 4.68
N ASN A 44 4.59 12.73 4.10
CA ASN A 44 4.76 12.80 2.66
C ASN A 44 4.84 11.40 2.04
N ASN A 45 5.67 10.52 2.61
CA ASN A 45 5.77 9.14 2.17
C ASN A 45 4.44 8.41 2.32
N ALA A 46 3.75 8.53 3.46
CA ALA A 46 2.44 7.89 3.66
C ALA A 46 1.40 8.33 2.61
N PHE A 47 1.43 9.58 2.15
CA PHE A 47 0.55 10.03 1.08
C PHE A 47 0.89 9.37 -0.27
N ILE A 48 2.17 9.34 -0.62
CA ILE A 48 2.67 8.71 -1.85
C ILE A 48 2.38 7.20 -1.83
N ASP A 49 2.69 6.52 -0.72
CA ASP A 49 2.56 5.08 -0.54
C ASP A 49 1.10 4.62 -0.60
N ARG A 50 0.13 5.43 -0.14
CA ARG A 50 -1.30 5.11 -0.34
C ARG A 50 -1.68 4.99 -1.82
N ARG A 51 -1.02 5.76 -2.69
CA ARG A 51 -1.22 5.67 -4.15
C ARG A 51 -0.44 4.50 -4.74
N LEU A 52 0.81 4.30 -4.31
CA LEU A 52 1.66 3.20 -4.78
C LEU A 52 1.14 1.82 -4.37
N ARG A 53 0.61 1.66 -3.17
CA ARG A 53 0.04 0.40 -2.66
C ARG A 53 -0.99 -0.20 -3.60
N LYS A 54 -1.81 0.62 -4.28
CA LYS A 54 -2.77 0.16 -5.28
C LYS A 54 -2.08 -0.48 -6.49
N ARG A 55 -0.93 0.08 -6.90
CA ARG A 55 -0.10 -0.44 -8.00
C ARG A 55 0.63 -1.72 -7.56
N GLU A 56 1.20 -1.74 -6.37
CA GLU A 56 1.89 -2.91 -5.80
C GLU A 56 0.96 -4.12 -5.70
N TYR A 57 -0.25 -3.95 -5.16
CA TYR A 57 -1.24 -5.04 -5.12
C TYR A 57 -1.64 -5.51 -6.51
N ARG A 58 -1.85 -4.58 -7.45
CA ARG A 58 -2.16 -4.96 -8.83
C ARG A 58 -1.01 -5.76 -9.44
N ASN A 59 0.23 -5.35 -9.25
CA ASN A 59 1.40 -6.08 -9.74
C ASN A 59 1.45 -7.49 -9.14
N LEU A 60 1.24 -7.61 -7.83
CA LEU A 60 1.20 -8.91 -7.15
C LEU A 60 0.11 -9.83 -7.72
N TRP A 61 -1.09 -9.32 -7.96
CA TRP A 61 -2.19 -10.10 -8.55
C TRP A 61 -1.85 -10.59 -9.96
N ILE A 62 -1.23 -9.73 -10.77
CA ILE A 62 -0.77 -10.08 -12.12
C ILE A 62 0.30 -11.17 -12.05
N CYS A 63 1.28 -11.03 -11.16
CA CYS A 63 2.34 -12.04 -10.98
C CYS A 63 1.77 -13.41 -10.61
N ARG A 64 0.82 -13.45 -9.66
CA ARG A 64 0.15 -14.69 -9.23
C ARG A 64 -0.61 -15.35 -10.37
N MET A 65 -1.42 -14.57 -11.09
CA MET A 65 -2.15 -15.07 -12.26
C MET A 65 -1.20 -15.58 -13.34
N ASN A 66 -0.16 -14.80 -13.67
CA ASN A 66 0.80 -15.17 -14.70
C ASN A 66 1.52 -16.48 -14.37
N ALA A 67 1.89 -16.71 -13.11
CA ALA A 67 2.46 -17.98 -12.68
C ALA A 67 1.53 -19.16 -12.97
N LYS A 68 0.22 -19.02 -12.69
CA LYS A 68 -0.75 -20.09 -12.93
C LYS A 68 -1.07 -20.28 -14.42
N VAL A 69 -1.23 -19.19 -15.16
CA VAL A 69 -1.51 -19.23 -16.61
C VAL A 69 -0.35 -19.88 -17.37
N ARG A 70 0.90 -19.64 -16.95
CA ARG A 70 2.07 -20.32 -17.53
C ARG A 70 2.09 -21.82 -17.32
N GLN A 71 1.59 -22.32 -16.19
CA GLN A 71 1.42 -23.77 -15.98
C GLN A 71 0.44 -24.39 -16.98
N LEU A 72 -0.47 -23.59 -17.53
CA LEU A 72 -1.45 -24.01 -18.54
C LEU A 72 -0.96 -23.80 -19.97
N GLY A 73 0.32 -23.46 -20.16
CA GLY A 73 0.92 -23.23 -21.49
C GLY A 73 0.51 -21.92 -22.17
N LEU A 74 -0.16 -21.01 -21.45
CA LEU A 74 -0.61 -19.73 -21.97
C LEU A 74 0.24 -18.57 -21.45
N ASN A 75 0.22 -17.45 -22.16
CA ASN A 75 0.77 -16.18 -21.68
C ASN A 75 -0.35 -15.34 -21.02
N TYR A 76 0.00 -14.55 -19.99
CA TYR A 76 -0.97 -13.70 -19.29
C TYR A 76 -1.73 -12.73 -20.22
N HIS A 77 -1.04 -12.14 -21.22
CA HIS A 77 -1.68 -11.26 -22.19
C HIS A 77 -2.72 -12.01 -23.04
N SER A 78 -2.36 -13.20 -23.55
CA SER A 78 -3.25 -14.06 -24.31
C SER A 78 -4.44 -14.53 -23.47
N PHE A 79 -4.23 -14.87 -22.20
CA PHE A 79 -5.30 -15.24 -21.27
C PHE A 79 -6.29 -14.08 -21.06
N LEU A 80 -5.79 -12.86 -20.83
CA LEU A 80 -6.67 -11.69 -20.69
C LEU A 80 -7.46 -11.40 -21.97
N TYR A 81 -6.83 -11.55 -23.13
CA TYR A 81 -7.49 -11.29 -24.42
C TYR A 81 -8.58 -12.31 -24.73
N LYS A 82 -8.30 -13.61 -24.49
CA LYS A 82 -9.25 -14.71 -24.72
C LYS A 82 -10.42 -14.69 -23.74
N ASN A 83 -10.20 -14.29 -22.49
CA ASN A 83 -11.27 -14.20 -21.50
C ASN A 83 -12.10 -12.93 -21.67
N THR A 84 -13.28 -13.05 -22.28
CA THR A 84 -14.31 -11.99 -22.25
C THR A 84 -14.77 -11.68 -20.82
N PHE A 85 -14.72 -12.67 -19.92
CA PHE A 85 -14.98 -12.50 -18.49
C PHE A 85 -13.93 -11.66 -17.76
N SER A 86 -12.72 -11.50 -18.33
CA SER A 86 -11.67 -10.64 -17.74
C SER A 86 -12.06 -9.15 -17.72
N GLN A 87 -13.05 -8.75 -18.53
CA GLN A 87 -13.62 -7.40 -18.54
C GLN A 87 -14.64 -7.17 -17.41
N LYS A 88 -15.25 -8.23 -16.87
CA LYS A 88 -16.27 -8.16 -15.81
C LYS A 88 -15.67 -8.35 -14.41
N LEU A 89 -14.62 -9.15 -14.30
CA LEU A 89 -14.02 -9.51 -13.01
C LEU A 89 -12.70 -8.78 -12.72
N ASN A 90 -12.57 -8.34 -11.47
CA ASN A 90 -11.36 -7.69 -10.99
C ASN A 90 -10.19 -8.67 -10.82
N ARG A 91 -8.97 -8.21 -11.13
CA ARG A 91 -7.73 -8.99 -10.96
C ARG A 91 -7.48 -9.47 -9.53
N LYS A 92 -8.00 -8.75 -8.53
CA LYS A 92 -8.01 -9.19 -7.13
C LYS A 92 -8.72 -10.53 -6.96
N ILE A 93 -9.91 -10.66 -7.56
CA ILE A 93 -10.74 -11.87 -7.45
C ILE A 93 -10.07 -13.02 -8.19
N PHE A 94 -9.57 -12.78 -9.40
CA PHE A 94 -8.79 -13.80 -10.13
C PHE A 94 -7.56 -14.27 -9.36
N SER A 95 -6.78 -13.37 -8.78
CA SER A 95 -5.63 -13.74 -7.93
C SER A 95 -6.05 -14.54 -6.70
N GLN A 96 -7.27 -14.38 -6.21
CA GLN A 96 -7.75 -15.14 -5.07
C GLN A 96 -8.25 -16.52 -5.50
N LEU A 97 -8.99 -16.59 -6.62
CA LEU A 97 -9.41 -17.85 -7.25
C LEU A 97 -8.23 -18.73 -7.62
N THR A 98 -7.12 -18.17 -8.11
CA THR A 98 -5.91 -18.96 -8.41
C THR A 98 -5.36 -19.72 -7.20
N ILE A 99 -5.61 -19.20 -5.98
CA ILE A 99 -5.10 -19.77 -4.73
C ILE A 99 -6.15 -20.70 -4.11
N GLN A 100 -7.41 -20.27 -4.06
CA GLN A 100 -8.47 -21.00 -3.37
C GLN A 100 -8.97 -22.18 -4.20
N ASP A 101 -9.30 -21.95 -5.48
CA ASP A 101 -9.91 -22.94 -6.35
C ASP A 101 -9.21 -22.99 -7.73
N PRO A 102 -8.06 -23.68 -7.82
CA PRO A 102 -7.31 -23.79 -9.07
C PRO A 102 -8.11 -24.43 -10.21
N CYS A 103 -9.02 -25.36 -9.91
CA CYS A 103 -9.86 -26.04 -10.90
C CYS A 103 -10.81 -25.06 -11.60
N LEU A 104 -11.51 -24.22 -10.84
CA LEU A 104 -12.36 -23.16 -11.39
C LEU A 104 -11.54 -22.15 -12.19
N PHE A 105 -10.32 -21.83 -11.74
CA PHE A 105 -9.44 -20.97 -12.52
C PHE A 105 -9.05 -21.58 -13.88
N CYS A 106 -8.78 -22.89 -13.94
CA CYS A 106 -8.49 -23.59 -15.19
C CYS A 106 -9.67 -23.60 -16.16
N SER A 107 -10.91 -23.74 -15.68
CA SER A 107 -12.09 -23.71 -16.56
C SER A 107 -12.28 -22.35 -17.23
N TYR A 108 -11.85 -21.26 -16.59
CA TYR A 108 -11.81 -19.94 -17.22
C TYR A 108 -10.64 -19.78 -18.22
N ALA A 109 -9.60 -20.61 -18.15
CA ALA A 109 -8.42 -20.46 -19.01
C ALA A 109 -8.53 -21.22 -20.34
N GLN A 110 -9.49 -22.14 -20.46
CA GLN A 110 -9.87 -22.81 -21.71
C GLN A 110 -10.63 -21.85 -22.62
#